data_AF-A0A0C2FPS5-F1
#
_entry.id   AF-A0A0C2FPS5-F1
#
_cell.length_a   1.000
_cell.length_b   1.000
_cell.length_c   1.000
_cell.angle_alpha   90.00
_cell.angle_beta   90.00
_cell.angle_gamma   90.00
#
_symmetry.space_group_name_H-M   'P 1'
#
loop_
_entity.id
_entity.type
_entity.pdbx_description
1 polymer ?
#
loop_
_entity_poly.entity_id
_entity_poly.type
_entity_poly.pdbx_seq_one_letter_code
_entity_poly.pdbx_strand_id
1 'polypeptide(L)' 'SIELLEQTHSDEAGRFELVGRSRSNSNWRPVLNIYHDCEDAKNPGRRKMNFLLPRKYVTEGPTPQVNVFRSRIRVAIG' A
#
# COMPACT_ATOMS: atom_id res chain seq x y z
N SER A 1 -11.54 -12.26 7.48
CA SER A 1 -11.57 -10.80 7.73
C SER A 1 -10.50 -10.15 6.90
N ILE A 2 -10.78 -8.98 6.32
CA ILE A 2 -9.75 -8.15 5.64
C ILE A 2 -9.11 -7.28 6.72
N GLU A 3 -7.78 -7.29 6.82
CA GLU A 3 -7.02 -6.51 7.80
C GLU A 3 -6.43 -5.26 7.11
N LEU A 4 -6.63 -4.07 7.70
CA LEU A 4 -5.88 -2.88 7.33
C LEU A 4 -4.52 -2.93 8.05
N LEU A 5 -3.44 -2.98 7.28
CA LEU A 5 -2.09 -3.13 7.84
C LEU A 5 -1.42 -1.80 8.17
N GLU A 6 -1.60 -0.80 7.31
CA GLU A 6 -1.07 0.55 7.46
C GLU A 6 -1.70 1.50 6.44
N GLN A 7 -1.66 2.81 6.69
CA GLN A 7 -2.00 3.85 5.73
C GLN A 7 -1.02 5.03 5.77
N THR A 8 -0.86 5.72 4.65
CA THR A 8 -0.02 6.91 4.53
C THR A 8 -0.55 7.83 3.45
N HIS A 9 -0.05 9.07 3.42
CA HIS A 9 -0.26 10.00 2.32
C HIS A 9 1.05 10.19 1.54
N SER A 10 0.93 10.44 0.24
CA SER A 10 2.06 10.87 -0.56
C SER A 10 2.49 12.29 -0.22
N ASP A 11 3.77 12.60 -0.42
CA ASP A 11 4.27 13.97 -0.42
C ASP A 11 3.85 14.74 -1.68
N GLU A 12 4.24 16.02 -1.76
CA GLU A 12 3.95 16.91 -2.90
C GLU A 12 4.52 16.40 -4.25
N ALA A 13 5.48 15.46 -4.22
CA ALA A 13 6.04 14.84 -5.40
C ALA A 13 5.43 13.45 -5.71
N GLY A 14 4.33 13.08 -5.04
CA GLY A 14 3.65 11.79 -5.23
C GLY A 14 4.40 10.59 -4.63
N ARG A 15 5.43 10.82 -3.80
CA ARG A 15 6.22 9.74 -3.16
C ARG A 15 5.58 9.35 -1.84
N PHE A 16 5.61 8.07 -1.53
CA PHE A 16 5.15 7.56 -0.23
C PHE A 16 6.03 6.41 0.25
N GLU A 17 6.04 6.21 1.57
CA GLU A 17 6.62 5.05 2.23
C GLU A 17 5.55 4.45 3.15
N LEU A 18 5.37 3.14 3.05
CA LEU A 18 4.33 2.42 3.78
C LEU A 18 4.87 1.07 4.25
N VAL A 19 4.78 0.82 5.55
CA VAL A 19 5.23 -0.43 6.18
C VAL A 19 4.10 -0.99 7.04
N GLY A 20 3.33 -1.92 6.49
CA GLY A 20 2.29 -2.64 7.24
C GLY A 20 2.81 -3.92 7.87
N ARG A 21 2.28 -4.30 9.04
CA ARG A 21 2.67 -5.50 9.80
C ARG A 21 1.43 -6.36 10.07
N SER A 22 1.55 -7.69 9.98
CA SER A 22 0.46 -8.62 10.32
C SER A 22 1.02 -9.82 11.07
N ARG A 23 0.25 -10.30 12.05
CA ARG A 23 0.54 -11.56 12.77
C ARG A 23 0.11 -12.81 12.01
N SER A 24 -0.53 -12.64 10.84
CA SER A 24 -1.07 -13.73 10.03
C SER A 24 0.05 -14.56 9.39
N ASN A 25 -0.18 -15.88 9.26
CA ASN A 25 0.75 -16.84 8.67
C ASN A 25 1.14 -16.48 7.22
N SER A 26 2.25 -17.00 6.69
CA SER A 26 2.91 -16.45 5.51
C SER A 26 2.28 -16.74 4.13
N ASN A 27 1.02 -17.19 4.07
CA ASN A 27 0.35 -17.58 2.81
C ASN A 27 -0.46 -16.47 2.13
N TRP A 28 -0.45 -15.23 2.64
CA TRP A 28 -1.21 -14.12 2.06
C TRP A 28 -0.36 -13.23 1.13
N ARG A 29 -1.05 -12.46 0.29
CA ARG A 29 -0.48 -11.39 -0.53
C ARG A 29 -1.16 -10.08 -0.16
N PRO A 30 -0.42 -9.01 0.16
CA PRO A 30 -1.01 -7.70 0.42
C PRO A 30 -1.69 -7.15 -0.84
N VAL A 31 -2.70 -6.31 -0.63
CA VAL A 31 -3.23 -5.43 -1.66
C VAL A 31 -2.93 -3.99 -1.27
N LEU A 32 -2.22 -3.26 -2.13
CA LEU A 32 -2.08 -1.82 -2.00
C LEU A 32 -3.26 -1.17 -2.72
N ASN A 33 -4.05 -0.41 -1.98
CA ASN A 33 -5.12 0.42 -2.52
C ASN A 33 -4.62 1.87 -2.54
N ILE A 34 -4.67 2.51 -3.71
CA ILE A 34 -4.37 3.95 -3.85
C ILE A 34 -5.67 4.67 -4.18
N TYR A 35 -5.96 5.70 -3.40
CA TYR A 35 -7.10 6.58 -3.60
C TYR A 35 -6.61 7.97 -3.97
N HIS A 36 -7.18 8.58 -5.01
CA HIS A 36 -6.84 9.93 -5.42
C HIS A 36 -8.04 10.64 -6.07
N ASP A 37 -7.95 11.96 -6.13
CA ASP A 37 -8.92 12.91 -6.67
C ASP A 37 -8.32 13.75 -7.83
N CYS A 38 -7.24 13.28 -8.46
CA CYS A 38 -6.67 13.94 -9.63
C CYS A 38 -7.72 14.14 -10.73
N GLU A 39 -7.66 15.28 -11.41
CA GLU A 39 -8.59 15.67 -12.47
C GLU A 39 -10.06 15.75 -12.01
N ASP A 40 -10.36 15.92 -10.71
CA ASP A 40 -11.76 15.95 -10.24
C ASP A 40 -12.57 17.10 -10.84
N ALA A 41 -11.94 18.24 -11.09
CA ALA A 41 -12.58 19.38 -11.75
C ALA A 41 -13.12 19.02 -13.15
N LYS A 42 -12.48 18.08 -13.84
CA LYS A 42 -12.86 17.62 -15.18
C LYS A 42 -13.73 16.36 -15.15
N ASN A 43 -13.42 15.44 -14.25
CA ASN A 43 -14.09 14.16 -14.09
C ASN A 43 -14.28 13.90 -12.59
N PRO A 44 -15.42 14.31 -12.02
CA PRO A 44 -15.67 14.21 -10.59
C PRO A 44 -15.68 12.75 -10.10
N GLY A 45 -15.09 12.53 -8.93
CA GLY A 45 -15.14 11.26 -8.20
C GLY A 45 -13.78 10.74 -7.76
N ARG A 46 -13.73 10.22 -6.53
CA ARG A 46 -12.55 9.53 -6.00
C ARG A 46 -12.26 8.27 -6.81
N ARG A 47 -11.06 8.17 -7.35
CA ARG A 47 -10.57 7.01 -8.11
C ARG A 47 -9.82 6.07 -7.19
N LYS A 48 -9.91 4.77 -7.49
CA LYS A 48 -9.26 3.69 -6.74
C LYS A 48 -8.45 2.81 -7.67
N MET A 49 -7.17 2.62 -7.34
CA MET A 49 -6.29 1.65 -7.99
C MET A 49 -5.92 0.54 -7.00
N ASN A 50 -5.92 -0.72 -7.47
CA ASN A 50 -5.64 -1.89 -6.66
C ASN A 50 -4.43 -2.63 -7.21
N PHE A 51 -3.40 -2.80 -6.40
CA PHE A 51 -2.18 -3.52 -6.76
C PHE A 51 -1.99 -4.71 -5.82
N LEU A 52 -2.00 -5.91 -6.39
CA LEU A 52 -1.67 -7.12 -5.66
C LEU A 52 -0.15 -7.25 -5.56
N LEU A 53 0.45 -7.00 -4.39
CA LEU A 53 1.90 -7.00 -4.31
C LEU A 53 2.45 -8.44 -4.38
N PRO A 54 3.56 -8.65 -5.10
CA PRO A 54 4.31 -9.90 -5.07
C PRO A 54 4.80 -10.27 -3.65
N ARG A 55 4.90 -11.57 -3.37
CA ARG A 55 5.42 -12.09 -2.07
C ARG A 55 6.83 -11.61 -1.74
N LYS A 56 7.66 -11.26 -2.74
CA LYS A 56 9.02 -10.72 -2.50
C LYS A 56 9.06 -9.40 -1.71
N TYR A 57 7.92 -8.72 -1.56
CA TYR A 57 7.79 -7.54 -0.71
C TYR A 57 7.34 -7.89 0.72
N VAL A 58 7.12 -9.16 1.03
CA VAL A 58 6.80 -9.70 2.37
C VAL A 58 8.07 -10.34 2.93
N THR A 59 8.43 -10.04 4.18
CA THR A 59 9.63 -10.60 4.85
C THR A 59 9.29 -11.17 6.22
N GLU A 60 9.71 -12.40 6.54
CA GLU A 60 9.45 -13.03 7.84
C GLU A 60 10.54 -12.68 8.89
N GLY A 61 10.22 -12.66 10.20
CA GLY A 61 11.18 -12.30 11.27
C GLY A 61 10.87 -12.84 12.68
N PRO A 62 11.86 -12.98 13.58
CA PRO A 62 11.86 -13.93 14.72
C PRO A 62 11.13 -13.51 16.02
N THR A 63 10.56 -12.30 16.13
CA THR A 63 9.77 -11.86 17.31
C THR A 63 8.52 -11.15 16.80
N PRO A 64 7.35 -11.30 17.46
CA PRO A 64 6.06 -11.56 16.83
C PRO A 64 5.89 -10.94 15.44
N GLN A 65 6.21 -11.76 14.43
CA GLN A 65 5.69 -11.76 13.06
C GLN A 65 5.50 -10.36 12.45
N VAL A 66 6.60 -9.67 12.16
CA VAL A 66 6.58 -8.36 11.51
C VAL A 66 6.95 -8.55 10.04
N ASN A 67 5.94 -8.74 9.20
CA ASN A 67 6.15 -8.55 7.76
C ASN A 67 6.40 -7.06 7.51
N VAL A 68 7.49 -6.71 6.82
CA VAL A 68 7.82 -5.33 6.48
C VAL A 68 7.73 -5.17 4.97
N PHE A 69 6.72 -4.44 4.51
CA PHE A 69 6.66 -4.01 3.12
C PHE A 69 7.57 -2.82 2.92
N ARG A 70 8.59 -2.96 2.08
CA ARG A 70 9.38 -1.83 1.59
C ARG A 70 9.26 -1.78 0.08
N SER A 71 8.42 -0.89 -0.42
CA SER A 71 8.31 -0.63 -1.86
C SER A 71 8.31 0.87 -2.12
N ARG A 72 9.16 1.32 -3.04
CA ARG A 72 9.04 2.65 -3.65
C ARG A 72 8.21 2.49 -4.91
N ILE A 73 6.91 2.72 -4.80
CA ILE A 73 6.05 2.85 -5.97
C ILE A 73 5.93 4.35 -6.25
N ARG A 74 6.41 4.78 -7.42
CA ARG A 74 6.14 6.15 -7.89
C ARG A 74 4.75 6.14 -8.46
N VAL A 75 3.81 6.76 -7.76
CA VAL A 75 2.53 7.13 -8.36
C VAL A 75 2.73 8.55 -8.84
N ALA A 76 2.64 8.78 -10.16
CA ALA A 76 2.53 10.13 -10.67
C ALA A 76 1.12 10.62 -10.29
N ILE A 77 1.04 11.38 -9.21
CA ILE A 77 -0.17 12.06 -8.77
C ILE A 77 0.02 13.50 -9.27
N GLY A 78 -0.74 13.88 -10.29
CA GLY A 78 -0.80 15.22 -10.86
C GLY A 78 -2.20 15.76 -10.73
#